data_AF-A0A7S4RAD0-F1
#
_entry.id   AF-A0A7S4RAD0-F1
#
_cell.length_a   1.000
_cell.length_b   1.000
_cell.length_c   1.000
_cell.angle_alpha   90.00
_cell.angle_beta   90.00
_cell.angle_gamma   90.00
#
_symmetry.space_group_name_H-M   'P 1'
#
loop_
_entity.id
_entity.type
_entity.pdbx_description
1 polymer ?
#
loop_
_entity_poly.entity_id
_entity_poly.type
_entity_poly.pdbx_seq_one_letter_code
_entity_poly.pdbx_strand_id
1 'polypeptide(L)'
;FEMTFSGCWPSYARPLIEEVSPWFSGFFVLYVTLVIFTLVRIIYALLIKDTMQAATDDAEQVVRERSQQTNSLVAQLSQLFIAADTSGDGFLSRDEFEEIMSYPKVRTWMSALGMAVQDSEALFMVLADGAASESKISYEEFVQGVMRLKGHARGQDLLCNMRDTRRILKQCESMRLDLARLQRQQEQESAQGTFEL
;
A
#
# COMPACT_ATOMS: atom_id res chain seq x y z
N PHE A 1 -32.00 2.29 42.61
CA PHE A 1 -30.74 1.57 42.32
C PHE A 1 -30.83 0.13 42.80
N GLU A 2 -31.07 -0.12 44.09
CA GLU A 2 -31.24 -1.49 44.62
C GLU A 2 -32.31 -2.29 43.88
N MET A 3 -33.50 -1.74 43.62
CA MET A 3 -34.57 -2.47 42.93
C MET A 3 -34.15 -3.02 41.55
N THR A 4 -33.42 -2.24 40.74
CA THR A 4 -33.09 -2.63 39.37
C THR A 4 -31.78 -3.42 39.26
N PHE A 5 -30.79 -3.11 40.09
CA PHE A 5 -29.45 -3.72 39.99
C PHE A 5 -29.31 -5.03 40.80
N SER A 6 -30.06 -5.18 41.90
CA SER A 6 -29.98 -6.38 42.76
C SER A 6 -30.89 -7.53 42.31
N GLY A 7 -31.74 -7.31 41.30
CA GLY A 7 -32.75 -8.30 40.88
C GLY A 7 -33.87 -8.51 41.91
N CYS A 8 -33.84 -7.85 43.08
CA CYS A 8 -34.84 -7.97 44.13
C CYS A 8 -36.09 -7.10 43.90
N TRP A 9 -36.34 -6.55 42.70
CA TRP A 9 -37.58 -5.82 42.44
C TRP A 9 -38.87 -6.61 42.77
N PRO A 10 -38.95 -7.96 42.64
CA PRO A 10 -40.17 -8.69 43.00
C PRO A 10 -40.48 -8.68 44.50
N SER A 11 -39.46 -8.62 45.37
CA SER A 11 -39.69 -8.58 46.82
C SER A 11 -40.23 -7.22 47.29
N TYR A 12 -39.92 -6.14 46.56
CA TYR A 12 -40.49 -4.82 46.82
C TYR A 12 -41.84 -4.60 46.13
N ALA A 13 -42.04 -5.20 44.94
CA ALA A 13 -43.28 -5.04 44.18
C ALA A 13 -44.43 -5.89 44.74
N ARG A 14 -44.17 -7.11 45.23
CA ARG A 14 -45.20 -8.01 45.78
C ARG A 14 -46.09 -7.40 46.87
N PRO A 15 -45.55 -6.87 47.99
CA PRO A 15 -46.39 -6.30 49.04
C PRO A 15 -47.20 -5.09 48.55
N LEU A 16 -46.67 -4.29 47.63
CA LEU A 16 -47.40 -3.14 47.06
C LEU A 16 -48.55 -3.56 46.15
N ILE A 17 -48.38 -4.65 45.39
CA ILE A 17 -49.37 -5.18 44.45
C ILE A 17 -50.48 -5.93 45.19
N GLU A 18 -50.12 -6.70 46.22
CA GLU A 18 -51.05 -7.53 46.99
C GLU A 18 -51.87 -6.72 48.02
N GLU A 19 -51.29 -5.66 48.62
CA GLU A 19 -51.96 -4.92 49.71
C GLU A 19 -52.70 -3.64 49.24
N VAL A 20 -52.34 -3.05 48.09
CA VAL A 20 -52.88 -1.74 47.66
C VAL A 20 -53.78 -1.85 46.43
N SER A 21 -53.22 -2.29 45.29
CA SER A 21 -54.00 -2.50 44.06
C SER A 21 -53.18 -3.24 43.00
N PRO A 22 -53.78 -4.22 42.28
CA PRO A 22 -53.12 -4.92 41.17
C PRO A 22 -52.65 -4.02 40.02
N TRP A 23 -53.22 -2.82 39.86
CA TRP A 23 -52.89 -1.89 38.77
C TRP A 23 -51.43 -1.41 38.81
N PHE A 24 -50.82 -1.37 40.00
CA PHE A 24 -49.41 -0.98 40.16
C PHE A 24 -48.44 -1.97 39.50
N SER A 25 -48.85 -3.22 39.26
CA SER A 25 -48.04 -4.23 38.57
C SER A 25 -47.62 -3.77 37.17
N GLY A 26 -48.54 -3.19 36.40
CA GLY A 26 -48.24 -2.68 35.05
C GLY A 26 -47.22 -1.54 35.06
N PHE A 27 -47.31 -0.65 36.05
CA PHE A 27 -46.35 0.45 36.23
C PHE A 27 -44.95 -0.08 36.54
N PHE A 28 -44.82 -1.04 37.46
CA PHE A 28 -43.53 -1.63 37.81
C PHE A 28 -42.91 -2.43 36.66
N VAL A 29 -43.69 -3.22 35.94
CA VAL A 29 -43.21 -3.98 34.77
C VAL A 29 -42.72 -3.02 33.68
N LEU A 30 -43.47 -1.96 33.38
CA LEU A 30 -43.07 -0.94 32.41
C LEU A 30 -41.79 -0.23 32.85
N TYR A 31 -41.71 0.18 34.12
CA TYR A 31 -40.52 0.81 34.69
C TYR A 31 -39.29 -0.10 34.59
N VAL A 32 -39.39 -1.34 35.02
CA VAL A 32 -38.26 -2.30 35.03
C VAL A 32 -37.81 -2.62 33.61
N THR A 33 -38.74 -2.86 32.69
CA THR A 33 -38.39 -3.15 31.28
C THR A 33 -37.73 -1.96 30.59
N LEU A 34 -38.25 -0.74 30.77
CA LEU A 34 -37.64 0.47 30.21
C LEU A 34 -36.24 0.72 30.78
N VAL A 35 -36.08 0.66 32.11
CA VAL A 35 -34.78 0.95 32.74
C VAL A 35 -33.73 -0.10 32.36
N ILE A 36 -34.07 -1.39 32.41
CA ILE A 36 -33.13 -2.46 32.02
C ILE A 36 -32.78 -2.34 30.54
N PHE A 37 -33.78 -2.13 29.67
CA PHE A 37 -33.55 -1.99 28.24
C PHE A 37 -32.63 -0.79 27.93
N THR A 38 -32.89 0.37 28.52
CA THR A 38 -32.06 1.56 28.35
C THR A 38 -30.63 1.33 28.86
N LEU A 39 -30.46 0.70 30.03
CA LEU A 39 -29.13 0.42 30.57
C LEU A 39 -28.32 -0.53 29.67
N VAL A 40 -28.93 -1.63 29.21
CA VAL A 40 -28.27 -2.58 28.29
C VAL A 40 -27.89 -1.89 26.98
N ARG A 41 -28.76 -1.05 26.43
CA ARG A 41 -28.48 -0.28 25.22
C ARG A 41 -27.32 0.69 25.39
N ILE A 42 -27.22 1.37 26.54
CA ILE A 42 -26.10 2.27 26.85
C ILE A 42 -24.79 1.48 26.95
N ILE A 43 -24.78 0.36 27.68
CA ILE A 43 -23.58 -0.48 27.83
C ILE A 43 -23.14 -1.00 26.46
N TYR A 44 -24.06 -1.51 25.64
CA TYR A 44 -23.76 -2.00 24.30
C TYR A 44 -23.21 -0.90 23.38
N ALA A 45 -23.77 0.31 23.45
CA ALA A 45 -23.28 1.45 22.68
C ALA A 45 -21.85 1.84 23.08
N LEU A 46 -21.52 1.80 24.38
CA LEU A 46 -20.16 2.04 24.86
C LEU A 46 -19.19 0.97 24.37
N LEU A 47 -19.56 -0.32 24.46
CA LEU A 47 -18.72 -1.41 23.96
C LEU A 47 -18.46 -1.33 22.46
N ILE A 48 -19.49 -0.99 21.65
CA ILE A 48 -19.31 -0.75 20.22
C ILE A 48 -18.37 0.43 19.98
N LYS A 49 -18.58 1.54 20.69
CA LYS A 49 -17.76 2.74 20.53
C LYS A 49 -16.28 2.44 20.79
N ASP A 50 -15.99 1.76 21.89
CA ASP A 50 -14.61 1.38 22.24
C ASP A 50 -14.00 0.43 21.19
N THR A 51 -14.79 -0.53 20.70
CA THR A 51 -14.35 -1.47 19.65
C THR A 51 -14.08 -0.76 18.32
N MET A 52 -14.96 0.16 17.91
CA MET A 52 -14.77 0.92 16.67
C MET A 52 -13.60 1.91 16.78
N GLN A 53 -13.40 2.51 17.95
CA GLN A 53 -12.27 3.41 18.18
C GLN A 53 -10.94 2.66 18.12
N ALA A 54 -10.83 1.50 18.78
CA ALA A 54 -9.64 0.66 18.67
C ALA A 54 -9.34 0.25 17.22
N ALA A 55 -10.37 -0.12 16.45
CA ALA A 55 -10.21 -0.44 15.03
C ALA A 55 -9.77 0.76 14.16
N THR A 56 -10.10 1.99 14.56
CA THR A 56 -9.72 3.21 13.85
C THR A 56 -8.29 3.63 14.21
N ASP A 57 -7.95 3.54 15.50
CA ASP A 57 -6.61 3.86 16.02
C ASP A 57 -5.54 2.95 15.40
N ASP A 58 -5.83 1.68 15.18
CA ASP A 58 -4.92 0.75 14.49
C ASP A 58 -4.59 1.23 13.06
N ALA A 59 -5.59 1.68 12.30
CA ALA A 59 -5.40 2.15 10.93
C ALA A 59 -4.60 3.46 10.89
N GLU A 60 -4.91 4.41 11.77
CA GLU A 60 -4.18 5.67 11.88
C GLU A 60 -2.74 5.46 12.36
N GLN A 61 -2.52 4.53 13.29
CA GLN A 61 -1.19 4.18 13.78
C GLN A 61 -0.32 3.64 12.65
N VAL A 62 -0.83 2.70 11.83
CA VAL A 62 -0.09 2.17 10.68
C VAL A 62 0.26 3.27 9.68
N VAL A 63 -0.67 4.20 9.39
CA VAL A 63 -0.40 5.33 8.49
C VAL A 63 0.68 6.25 9.06
N ARG A 64 0.61 6.54 10.36
CA ARG A 64 1.57 7.39 11.05
C ARG A 64 2.97 6.78 11.07
N GLU A 65 3.08 5.48 11.35
CA GLU A 65 4.35 4.75 11.32
C GLU A 65 4.98 4.78 9.93
N ARG A 66 4.19 4.54 8.88
CA ARG A 66 4.66 4.64 7.49
C ARG A 66 5.13 6.05 7.14
N SER A 67 4.38 7.07 7.55
CA SER A 67 4.75 8.47 7.33
C SER A 67 6.06 8.84 8.04
N GLN A 68 6.24 8.40 9.29
CA GLN A 68 7.48 8.61 10.03
C GLN A 68 8.68 7.93 9.37
N GLN A 69 8.51 6.70 8.90
CA GLN A 69 9.55 6.00 8.15
C GLN A 69 9.91 6.78 6.88
N THR A 70 8.93 7.19 6.08
CA THR A 70 9.17 8.02 4.88
C THR A 70 9.89 9.32 5.21
N ASN A 71 9.45 10.05 6.22
CA ASN A 71 10.07 11.32 6.62
C ASN A 71 11.51 11.14 7.09
N SER A 72 11.79 10.08 7.86
CA SER A 72 13.15 9.75 8.31
C SER A 72 14.07 9.44 7.13
N LEU A 73 13.55 8.82 6.08
CA LEU A 73 14.30 8.51 4.86
C LEU A 73 14.58 9.76 4.03
N VAL A 74 13.58 10.64 3.85
CA VAL A 74 13.77 11.94 3.19
C VAL A 74 14.85 12.74 3.89
N ALA A 75 14.83 12.79 5.23
CA ALA A 75 15.84 13.51 6.01
C ALA A 75 17.26 12.95 5.79
N GLN A 76 17.41 11.62 5.73
CA GLN A 76 18.72 11.02 5.46
C GLN A 76 19.16 11.21 3.99
N LEU A 77 18.22 11.17 3.03
CA LEU A 77 18.51 11.46 1.62
C LEU A 77 18.95 12.91 1.41
N SER A 78 18.35 13.84 2.15
CA SER A 78 18.79 15.24 2.19
C SER A 78 20.24 15.37 2.67
N GLN A 79 20.60 14.68 3.75
CA GLN A 79 21.98 14.69 4.23
C GLN A 79 22.96 14.08 3.22
N LEU A 80 22.57 13.01 2.53
CA LEU A 80 23.42 12.43 1.48
C LEU A 80 23.57 13.40 0.30
N PHE A 81 22.48 14.04 -0.13
CA PHE A 81 22.51 14.98 -1.24
C PHE A 81 23.44 16.16 -0.95
N ILE A 82 23.34 16.73 0.25
CA ILE A 82 24.23 17.81 0.70
C ILE A 82 25.70 17.35 0.75
N ALA A 83 25.95 16.09 1.10
CA ALA A 83 27.31 15.54 1.09
C ALA A 83 27.84 15.24 -0.32
N ALA A 84 26.96 15.08 -1.31
CA ALA A 84 27.30 14.78 -2.70
C ALA A 84 27.50 16.04 -3.54
N ASP A 85 26.67 17.06 -3.31
CA ASP A 85 26.72 18.35 -3.99
C ASP A 85 27.95 19.14 -3.50
N THR A 86 29.10 18.83 -4.09
CA THR A 86 30.39 19.47 -3.78
C THR A 86 30.47 20.83 -4.45
N SER A 87 29.79 20.99 -5.60
CA SER A 87 29.71 22.25 -6.33
C SER A 87 28.80 23.29 -5.65
N GLY A 88 27.85 22.84 -4.82
CA GLY A 88 26.87 23.69 -4.14
C GLY A 88 25.84 24.30 -5.09
N ASP A 89 25.64 23.71 -6.26
CA ASP A 89 24.74 24.23 -7.29
C ASP A 89 23.29 23.75 -7.13
N GLY A 90 23.03 22.87 -6.16
CA GLY A 90 21.71 22.27 -5.91
C GLY A 90 21.36 21.13 -6.85
N PHE A 91 22.33 20.67 -7.64
CA PHE A 91 22.23 19.54 -8.55
C PHE A 91 23.34 18.54 -8.27
N LEU A 92 23.14 17.33 -8.76
CA LEU A 92 24.08 16.24 -8.60
C LEU A 92 24.53 15.80 -9.99
N SER A 93 25.76 16.17 -10.34
CA SER A 93 26.35 15.81 -11.63
C SER A 93 26.77 14.33 -11.66
N ARG A 94 27.01 13.79 -12.85
CA ARG A 94 27.46 12.40 -13.01
C ARG A 94 28.77 12.12 -12.25
N ASP A 95 29.72 13.05 -12.32
CA ASP A 95 31.03 12.90 -11.72
C ASP A 95 30.93 12.96 -10.18
N GLU A 96 30.13 13.87 -9.63
CA GLU A 96 29.86 13.95 -8.19
C GLU A 96 29.14 12.70 -7.67
N PHE A 97 28.22 12.14 -8.48
CA PHE A 97 27.55 10.89 -8.14
C PHE A 97 28.51 9.72 -8.11
N GLU A 98 29.38 9.59 -9.11
CA GLU A 98 30.36 8.51 -9.17
C GLU A 98 31.39 8.63 -8.04
N GLU A 99 31.85 9.85 -7.76
CA GLU A 99 32.75 10.13 -6.65
C GLU A 99 32.10 9.74 -5.31
N ILE A 100 30.86 10.15 -5.05
CA ILE A 100 30.24 9.82 -3.76
C ILE A 100 29.96 8.32 -3.61
N MET A 101 29.67 7.64 -4.71
CA MET A 101 29.41 6.20 -4.76
C MET A 101 30.68 5.36 -4.61
N SER A 102 31.86 5.96 -4.83
CA SER A 102 33.15 5.34 -4.54
C SER A 102 33.37 5.17 -3.03
N TYR A 103 32.73 5.98 -2.17
CA TYR A 103 32.88 5.86 -0.72
C TYR A 103 32.16 4.62 -0.18
N PRO A 104 32.87 3.72 0.53
CA PRO A 104 32.30 2.48 1.05
C PRO A 104 31.07 2.70 1.95
N LYS A 105 31.10 3.77 2.77
CA LYS A 105 30.00 4.12 3.68
C LYS A 105 28.70 4.42 2.92
N VAL A 106 28.80 5.14 1.81
CA VAL A 106 27.65 5.51 0.97
C VAL A 106 27.09 4.29 0.27
N ARG A 107 27.97 3.40 -0.21
CA ARG A 107 27.58 2.12 -0.82
C ARG A 107 26.85 1.20 0.16
N THR A 108 27.34 1.09 1.39
CA THR A 108 26.65 0.35 2.46
C THR A 108 25.30 0.98 2.79
N TRP A 109 25.22 2.30 2.83
CA TRP A 109 23.99 3.02 3.13
C TRP A 109 22.94 2.87 2.01
N MET A 110 23.33 3.03 0.74
CA MET A 110 22.51 2.72 -0.44
C MET A 110 22.03 1.25 -0.44
N SER A 111 22.90 0.32 -0.06
CA SER A 111 22.53 -1.09 0.08
C SER A 111 21.50 -1.32 1.18
N ALA A 112 21.62 -0.62 2.32
CA ALA A 112 20.63 -0.63 3.40
C ALA A 112 19.27 -0.03 2.97
N LEU A 113 19.27 0.86 1.97
CA LEU A 113 18.06 1.37 1.34
C LEU A 113 17.44 0.40 0.31
N GLY A 114 18.05 -0.76 0.07
CA GLY A 114 17.57 -1.78 -0.87
C GLY A 114 18.05 -1.58 -2.32
N MET A 115 19.01 -0.68 -2.53
CA MET A 115 19.65 -0.45 -3.82
C MET A 115 20.97 -1.22 -3.86
N ALA A 116 20.98 -2.34 -4.57
CA ALA A 116 22.21 -3.10 -4.82
C ALA A 116 22.99 -2.38 -5.94
N VAL A 117 23.92 -1.53 -5.54
CA VAL A 117 24.75 -0.75 -6.48
C VAL A 117 25.82 -1.67 -7.07
N GLN A 118 25.48 -2.36 -8.17
CA GLN A 118 26.48 -3.02 -8.99
C GLN A 118 27.04 -2.07 -10.06
N ASP A 119 26.21 -1.14 -10.52
CA ASP A 119 26.51 -0.16 -11.55
C ASP A 119 25.94 1.21 -11.16
N SER A 120 26.82 2.17 -10.83
CA SER A 120 26.45 3.55 -10.50
C SER A 120 25.96 4.32 -11.71
N GLU A 121 26.41 3.97 -12.92
CA GLU A 121 26.03 4.62 -14.16
C GLU A 121 24.57 4.31 -14.52
N ALA A 122 24.21 3.02 -14.45
CA ALA A 122 22.83 2.57 -14.65
C ALA A 122 21.89 3.16 -13.59
N LEU A 123 22.34 3.25 -12.34
CA LEU A 123 21.54 3.83 -11.25
C LEU A 123 21.27 5.32 -11.50
N PHE A 124 22.28 6.07 -11.93
CA PHE A 124 22.14 7.49 -12.28
C PHE A 124 21.11 7.68 -13.40
N MET A 125 21.15 6.85 -14.44
CA MET A 125 20.19 6.90 -15.55
C MET A 125 18.74 6.63 -15.11
N VAL A 126 18.55 5.73 -14.14
CA VAL A 126 17.21 5.41 -13.60
C VAL A 126 16.70 6.50 -12.66
N LEU A 127 17.59 7.19 -11.96
CA LEU A 127 17.26 8.34 -11.10
C LEU A 127 16.92 9.59 -11.93
N ALA A 128 17.60 9.82 -13.05
CA ALA A 128 17.38 10.96 -13.96
C ALA A 128 16.12 10.85 -14.86
N ASP A 129 15.23 9.89 -14.58
CA ASP A 129 13.95 9.65 -15.25
C ASP A 129 13.93 9.81 -16.79
N GLY A 130 15.01 9.42 -17.47
CA GLY A 130 15.10 9.50 -18.94
C GLY A 130 15.23 10.92 -19.51
N ALA A 131 15.38 11.96 -18.68
CA ALA A 131 15.79 13.29 -19.12
C ALA A 131 17.30 13.30 -19.43
N ALA A 132 17.68 12.55 -20.46
CA ALA A 132 19.07 12.42 -20.90
C ALA A 132 19.70 13.74 -21.42
N SER A 133 18.95 14.85 -21.43
CA SER A 133 19.43 16.14 -21.92
C SER A 133 20.23 16.93 -20.89
N GLU A 134 20.04 16.70 -19.59
CA GLU A 134 20.77 17.40 -18.55
C GLU A 134 21.52 16.36 -17.73
N SER A 135 22.85 16.34 -17.80
CA SER A 135 23.72 15.41 -17.06
C SER A 135 23.76 15.71 -15.54
N LYS A 136 22.62 16.08 -14.97
CA LYS A 136 22.44 16.60 -13.62
C LYS A 136 21.10 16.14 -13.07
N ILE A 137 21.08 15.75 -11.80
CA ILE A 137 19.87 15.33 -11.08
C ILE A 137 19.57 16.39 -10.02
N SER A 138 18.37 16.96 -10.03
CA SER A 138 17.93 17.87 -8.98
C SER A 138 17.66 17.11 -7.67
N TYR A 139 17.66 17.83 -6.54
CA TYR A 139 17.31 17.23 -5.24
C TYR A 139 15.95 16.50 -5.27
N GLU A 140 14.95 17.08 -5.92
CA GLU A 140 13.61 16.51 -5.99
C GLU A 140 13.58 15.22 -6.82
N GLU A 141 14.26 15.20 -7.96
CA GLU A 141 14.41 13.99 -8.79
C GLU A 141 15.20 12.90 -8.07
N PHE A 142 16.24 13.26 -7.32
CA PHE A 142 17.00 12.31 -6.52
C PHE A 142 16.13 11.65 -5.46
N VAL A 143 15.39 12.44 -4.68
CA VAL A 143 14.50 11.92 -3.62
C VAL A 143 13.37 11.09 -4.21
N GLN A 144 12.70 11.57 -5.27
CA GLN A 144 11.63 10.83 -5.93
C GLN A 144 12.15 9.54 -6.58
N GLY A 145 13.30 9.58 -7.24
CA GLY A 145 13.94 8.42 -7.86
C GLY A 145 14.30 7.35 -6.83
N VAL A 146 14.88 7.73 -5.70
CA VAL A 146 15.20 6.79 -4.62
C VAL A 146 13.93 6.24 -3.95
N MET A 147 12.91 7.07 -3.74
CA MET A 147 11.61 6.62 -3.20
C MET A 147 10.89 5.65 -4.15
N ARG A 148 10.97 5.88 -5.47
CA ARG A 148 10.47 4.98 -6.51
C ARG A 148 11.21 3.65 -6.49
N LEU A 149 12.53 3.67 -6.39
CA LEU A 149 13.37 2.47 -6.33
C LEU A 149 13.16 1.65 -5.04
N LYS A 150 12.87 2.32 -3.92
CA LYS A 150 12.58 1.69 -2.63
C LYS A 150 11.15 1.17 -2.52
N GLY A 151 10.20 1.84 -3.17
CA GLY A 151 8.77 1.57 -3.05
C GLY A 151 8.28 0.27 -3.71
N HIS A 152 7.02 -0.06 -3.42
CA HIS A 152 6.25 -1.18 -4.00
C HIS A 152 6.17 -1.19 -5.54
N ALA A 153 6.78 -0.21 -6.23
CA ALA A 153 6.90 -0.13 -7.68
C ALA A 153 7.49 -1.43 -8.27
N ARG A 154 8.47 -2.08 -7.61
CA ARG A 154 8.99 -3.39 -8.07
C ARG A 154 7.90 -4.45 -8.23
N GLY A 155 6.87 -4.46 -7.38
CA GLY A 155 5.78 -5.43 -7.47
C GLY A 155 4.81 -5.12 -8.61
N GLN A 156 4.38 -3.86 -8.73
CA GLN A 156 3.44 -3.44 -9.75
C GLN A 156 4.07 -3.41 -11.15
N ASP A 157 5.30 -2.91 -11.27
CA ASP A 157 6.05 -2.86 -12.52
C ASP A 157 6.41 -4.28 -12.99
N LEU A 158 6.73 -5.20 -12.07
CA LEU A 158 6.92 -6.62 -12.41
C LEU A 158 5.63 -7.26 -12.94
N LEU A 159 4.46 -6.92 -12.35
CA LEU A 159 3.17 -7.40 -12.87
C LEU A 159 2.86 -6.84 -14.25
N CYS A 160 3.13 -5.55 -14.50
CA CYS A 160 3.02 -4.94 -15.82
C CYS A 160 3.97 -5.62 -16.82
N ASN A 161 5.23 -5.80 -16.47
CA ASN A 161 6.23 -6.44 -17.32
C ASN A 161 5.86 -7.92 -17.60
N MET A 162 5.36 -8.66 -16.61
CA MET A 162 4.84 -10.01 -16.82
C MET A 162 3.66 -10.03 -17.79
N ARG A 163 2.77 -9.03 -17.72
CA ARG A 163 1.63 -8.90 -18.63
C ARG A 163 2.09 -8.61 -20.06
N ASP A 164 3.05 -7.71 -20.20
CA ASP A 164 3.63 -7.34 -21.50
C ASP A 164 4.41 -8.51 -22.11
N THR A 165 5.21 -9.22 -21.31
CA THR A 165 5.91 -10.45 -21.72
C THR A 165 4.93 -11.51 -22.21
N ARG A 166 3.81 -11.74 -21.50
CA ARG A 166 2.75 -12.66 -21.95
C ARG A 166 2.08 -12.20 -23.25
N ARG A 167 1.89 -10.89 -23.43
CA ARG A 167 1.31 -10.32 -24.64
C ARG A 167 2.24 -10.53 -25.84
N ILE A 168 3.53 -10.28 -25.65
CA ILE A 168 4.57 -10.50 -26.67
C ILE A 168 4.62 -11.98 -27.04
N LEU A 169 4.65 -12.91 -26.08
CA LEU A 169 4.65 -14.34 -26.34
C LEU A 169 3.46 -14.80 -27.20
N LYS A 170 2.25 -14.30 -26.90
CA LYS A 170 1.06 -14.60 -27.70
C LYS A 170 1.17 -14.06 -29.12
N GLN A 171 1.72 -12.85 -29.29
CA GLN A 171 1.95 -12.28 -30.63
C GLN A 171 2.97 -13.10 -31.41
N CYS A 172 4.07 -13.54 -30.79
CA CYS A 172 5.05 -14.43 -31.40
C CYS A 172 4.42 -15.76 -31.84
N GLU A 173 3.53 -16.35 -31.02
CA GLU A 173 2.84 -17.58 -31.37
C GLU A 173 1.88 -17.40 -32.55
N SER A 174 1.14 -16.28 -32.58
CA SER A 174 0.28 -15.91 -33.72
C SER A 174 1.09 -15.76 -35.01
N MET A 175 2.18 -14.98 -34.97
CA MET A 175 3.05 -14.78 -36.13
C MET A 175 3.64 -16.11 -36.63
N ARG A 176 4.01 -17.02 -35.72
CA ARG A 176 4.51 -18.35 -36.09
C ARG A 176 3.44 -19.18 -36.82
N LEU A 177 2.18 -19.13 -36.37
CA LEU A 177 1.08 -19.84 -37.02
C LEU A 177 0.76 -19.26 -38.39
N ASP A 178 0.80 -17.94 -38.55
CA ASP A 178 0.56 -17.27 -39.83
C ASP A 178 1.67 -17.57 -40.84
N LEU A 179 2.94 -17.59 -40.42
CA LEU A 179 4.06 -18.02 -41.26
C LEU A 179 3.91 -19.48 -41.70
N ALA A 180 3.51 -20.39 -40.80
CA ALA A 180 3.27 -21.79 -41.15
C ALA A 180 2.11 -21.97 -42.15
N ARG A 181 1.10 -21.11 -42.12
CA ARG A 181 0.00 -21.11 -43.11
C ARG A 181 0.48 -20.64 -44.47
N LEU A 182 1.25 -19.55 -44.52
CA LEU A 182 1.82 -19.03 -45.76
C LEU A 182 2.77 -20.03 -46.44
N GLN A 183 3.62 -20.72 -45.65
CA GLN A 183 4.48 -21.77 -46.19
C GLN A 183 3.68 -22.91 -46.85
N ARG A 184 2.59 -23.36 -46.21
CA ARG A 184 1.74 -24.41 -46.79
C ARG A 184 1.01 -23.93 -48.06
N GLN A 185 0.59 -22.67 -48.12
CA GLN A 185 0.00 -22.10 -49.33
C GLN A 185 1.01 -22.06 -50.48
N GLN A 186 2.25 -21.63 -50.21
CA GLN A 186 3.30 -21.63 -51.24
C GLN A 186 3.66 -23.03 -51.73
N GLU A 187 3.70 -24.03 -50.84
CA GLU A 187 3.92 -25.43 -51.23
C GLU A 187 2.77 -25.95 -52.12
N GLN A 188 1.51 -25.58 -51.83
CA GLN A 188 0.36 -25.96 -52.63
C GLN A 188 0.34 -25.26 -54.00
N GLU A 189 0.64 -23.96 -54.06
CA GLU A 189 0.74 -23.21 -55.32
C GLU A 189 1.88 -23.73 -56.20
N SER A 190 3.02 -24.07 -55.60
CA SER A 190 4.16 -24.66 -56.32
C SER A 190 3.81 -26.05 -56.88
N ALA A 191 3.07 -26.87 -56.12
CA ALA A 191 2.63 -28.19 -56.57
C ALA A 191 1.58 -28.13 -57.69
N GLN A 192 0.68 -27.15 -57.68
CA GLN A 192 -0.28 -26.93 -58.77
C GLN A 192 0.38 -26.41 -60.04
N GLY A 193 1.34 -25.47 -59.94
CA GLY A 193 2.06 -24.95 -61.10
C GLY A 193 2.98 -25.97 -61.81
N THR A 194 3.37 -27.05 -61.13
CA THR A 194 4.21 -28.11 -61.72
C THR A 194 3.38 -29.16 -62.48
N PHE A 195 2.06 -29.20 -62.32
CA PHE A 195 1.17 -30.17 -62.99
C PHE A 195 0.56 -29.65 -64.29
N GLU A 196 0.69 -28.35 -64.59
CA GLU A 196 0.20 -27.71 -65.82
C GLU A 196 1.27 -27.54 -66.92
N LEU A 197 2.47 -28.12 -66.75
CA LEU A 197 3.55 -28.18 -67.74
C LEU A 197 3.83 -29.64 -68.14
#